data_AF-A0A0D7V502-F1
#
_entry.id   AF-A0A0D7V502-F1
#
_cell.length_a   1.000
_cell.length_b   1.000
_cell.length_c   1.000
_cell.angle_alpha   90.00
_cell.angle_beta   90.00
_cell.angle_gamma   90.00
#
_symmetry.space_group_name_H-M   'P 1'
#
loop_
_entity.id
_entity.type
_entity.pdbx_description
1 polymer ?
#
loop_
_entity_poly.entity_id
_entity_poly.type
_entity_poly.pdbx_seq_one_letter_code
_entity_poly.pdbx_strand_id
1 'polypeptide(L)'
;MMRIVLFLATNLAVLLVASITLRLFGVESYLNSQGINFTSLLIFCFVFGMAGSLVSLFISKWMAKRSTGTVIIETPSNATEQWLVDTVAELSREAGIKTPEVGIFPAQQSNAFATGWNKNDALVAVSAGLLNRMRPEEVRAVLAHEIGHVANGDMVTLALIQGVVNTFVMFFARIVAHLVDSFLKSRSDGEGGLGFMGYFAVVMVAEIVFGIVASAIVAWFSRYREYRADEAGARLAGTGAMVNALARLKAETEMPDQMPDTLRAMAITKGQTRSLVEQLFASHPPLDDRIRALKEAAYRQ
;
A
#
# COMPACT_ATOMS: atom_id res chain seq x y z
N MET A 1 -18.85 9.49 6.29
CA MET A 1 -18.65 10.85 6.83
C MET A 1 -17.65 10.87 7.99
N MET A 2 -17.80 10.05 9.03
CA MET A 2 -16.86 9.99 10.18
C MET A 2 -15.39 9.81 9.79
N ARG A 3 -15.08 8.97 8.79
CA ARG A 3 -13.70 8.75 8.31
C ARG A 3 -13.08 9.98 7.66
N ILE A 4 -13.87 10.75 6.90
CA ILE A 4 -13.42 11.99 6.26
C ILE A 4 -13.20 13.07 7.33
N VAL A 5 -14.10 13.15 8.32
CA VAL A 5 -13.97 14.10 9.44
C VAL A 5 -12.76 13.78 10.32
N LEU A 6 -12.62 12.52 10.75
CA LEU A 6 -11.44 12.07 11.51
C LEU A 6 -10.16 12.26 10.71
N PHE A 7 -10.19 12.05 9.40
CA PHE A 7 -9.07 12.33 8.51
C PHE A 7 -8.74 13.83 8.49
N LEU A 8 -9.69 14.71 8.20
CA LEU A 8 -9.45 16.16 8.17
C LEU A 8 -8.93 16.65 9.52
N ALA A 9 -9.51 16.17 10.63
CA ALA A 9 -9.06 16.47 11.97
C ALA A 9 -7.64 15.95 12.24
N THR A 10 -7.30 14.73 11.81
CA THR A 10 -5.96 14.17 11.99
C THR A 10 -4.93 14.93 11.16
N ASN A 11 -5.25 15.31 9.92
CA ASN A 11 -4.35 16.11 9.07
C ASN A 11 -4.14 17.50 9.65
N LEU A 12 -5.22 18.15 10.10
CA LEU A 12 -5.12 19.45 10.75
C LEU A 12 -4.31 19.36 12.05
N ALA A 13 -4.53 18.32 12.87
CA ALA A 13 -3.77 18.09 14.08
C ALA A 13 -2.29 17.84 13.78
N VAL A 14 -1.98 17.08 12.74
CA VAL A 14 -0.61 16.77 12.31
C VAL A 14 0.09 18.03 11.76
N LEU A 15 -0.59 18.86 10.96
CA LEU A 15 -0.08 20.16 10.52
C LEU A 15 0.16 21.10 11.70
N LEU A 16 -0.75 21.12 12.67
CA LEU A 16 -0.67 21.95 13.87
C LEU A 16 0.49 21.50 14.76
N VAL A 17 0.63 20.18 15.00
CA VAL A 17 1.75 19.62 15.78
C VAL A 17 3.08 19.90 15.10
N ALA A 18 3.18 19.72 13.78
CA ALA A 18 4.40 20.04 13.04
C ALA A 18 4.75 21.54 13.16
N SER A 19 3.76 22.42 12.99
CA SER A 19 3.94 23.87 13.13
C SER A 19 4.42 24.27 14.55
N ILE A 20 3.76 23.76 15.60
CA ILE A 20 4.15 24.02 16.99
C ILE A 20 5.56 23.51 17.27
N THR A 21 5.88 22.29 16.81
CA THR A 21 7.19 21.67 17.02
C THR A 21 8.30 22.50 16.38
N LEU A 22 8.13 22.91 15.12
CA LEU A 22 9.11 23.74 14.41
C LEU A 22 9.31 25.12 15.05
N ARG A 23 8.23 25.72 15.57
CA ARG A 23 8.30 26.97 16.33
C ARG A 23 9.06 26.78 17.64
N LEU A 24 8.78 25.70 18.37
CA LEU A 24 9.42 25.39 19.65
C LEU A 24 10.93 25.15 19.51
N PHE A 25 11.35 24.48 18.43
CA PHE A 25 12.77 24.27 18.12
C PHE A 25 13.45 25.48 17.46
N GLY A 26 12.77 26.62 17.30
CA GLY A 26 13.35 27.84 16.72
C GLY A 26 13.68 27.74 15.22
N VAL A 27 13.35 26.62 14.58
CA VAL A 27 13.59 26.36 13.15
C VAL A 27 12.82 27.37 12.29
N GLU A 28 11.60 27.72 12.71
CA GLU A 28 10.75 28.71 12.06
C GLU A 28 11.44 30.08 11.94
N SER A 29 12.07 30.56 13.02
CA SER A 29 12.72 31.87 13.04
C SER A 29 14.02 31.90 12.22
N TYR A 30 14.77 30.79 12.21
CA TYR A 30 16.10 30.70 11.59
C TYR A 30 16.07 30.62 10.04
N LEU A 31 15.04 29.99 9.45
CA LEU A 31 14.91 29.91 7.99
C LEU A 31 13.96 30.96 7.40
N ASN A 32 13.02 31.52 8.18
CA ASN A 32 12.27 32.72 7.77
C ASN A 32 13.22 33.91 7.55
N SER A 33 14.26 34.06 8.38
CA SER A 33 15.32 35.07 8.17
C SER A 33 16.16 34.83 6.91
N GLN A 34 16.08 33.63 6.33
CA GLN A 34 16.71 33.27 5.06
C GLN A 34 15.72 33.26 3.87
N GLY A 35 14.48 33.72 4.10
CA GLY A 35 13.46 33.91 3.06
C GLY A 35 12.50 32.74 2.83
N ILE A 36 12.55 31.65 3.62
CA ILE A 36 11.64 30.52 3.46
C ILE A 36 10.48 30.59 4.45
N ASN A 37 9.25 30.74 3.94
CA ASN A 37 8.03 30.61 4.73
C ASN A 37 7.65 29.13 4.93
N PHE A 38 7.84 28.61 6.15
CA PHE A 38 7.52 27.22 6.50
C PHE A 38 6.06 26.84 6.32
N THR A 39 5.15 27.78 6.58
CA THR A 39 3.72 27.53 6.40
C THR A 39 3.43 27.32 4.93
N SER A 40 3.97 28.17 4.05
CA SER A 40 3.85 28.01 2.61
C SER A 40 4.51 26.72 2.11
N LEU A 41 5.68 26.34 2.65
CA LEU A 41 6.36 25.10 2.30
C LEU A 41 5.56 23.87 2.73
N LEU A 42 5.02 23.87 3.95
CA LEU A 42 4.21 22.76 4.46
C LEU A 42 2.91 22.62 3.68
N ILE A 43 2.24 23.73 3.35
CA ILE A 43 1.05 23.72 2.48
C ILE A 43 1.41 23.19 1.09
N PHE A 44 2.52 23.62 0.51
CA PHE A 44 3.00 23.10 -0.76
C PHE A 44 3.22 21.58 -0.70
N CYS A 45 3.99 21.09 0.26
CA CYS A 45 4.24 19.65 0.42
C CYS A 45 2.95 18.86 0.73
N PHE A 46 2.00 19.47 1.46
CA PHE A 46 0.69 18.88 1.71
C PHE A 46 -0.10 18.72 0.41
N VAL A 47 -0.22 19.80 -0.37
CA VAL A 47 -0.93 19.78 -1.65
C VAL A 47 -0.32 18.74 -2.58
N PHE A 48 1.01 18.73 -2.74
CA PHE A 48 1.67 17.77 -3.64
C PHE A 48 1.59 16.32 -3.13
N GLY A 49 1.77 16.09 -1.83
CA GLY A 49 1.72 14.75 -1.25
C GLY A 49 0.32 14.15 -1.36
N MET A 50 -0.70 14.95 -1.02
CA MET A 50 -2.10 14.56 -1.13
C MET A 50 -2.53 14.42 -2.59
N ALA A 51 -2.23 15.39 -3.46
CA ALA A 51 -2.59 15.33 -4.87
C ALA A 51 -2.00 14.08 -5.54
N GLY A 52 -0.72 13.77 -5.30
CA GLY A 52 -0.09 12.56 -5.82
C GLY A 52 -0.82 11.29 -5.36
N SER A 53 -1.17 11.20 -4.08
CA SER A 53 -1.89 10.03 -3.54
C SER A 53 -3.31 9.87 -4.09
N LEU A 54 -4.04 10.98 -4.26
CA LEU A 54 -5.40 10.97 -4.80
C LEU A 54 -5.40 10.62 -6.28
N VAL A 55 -4.50 11.23 -7.06
CA VAL A 55 -4.31 10.90 -8.48
C VAL A 55 -3.96 9.42 -8.64
N SER A 56 -3.05 8.90 -7.82
CA SER A 56 -2.71 7.47 -7.80
C SER A 56 -3.94 6.60 -7.50
N LEU A 57 -4.75 6.97 -6.51
CA LEU A 57 -5.98 6.25 -6.17
C LEU A 57 -7.00 6.24 -7.31
N PHE A 58 -7.24 7.38 -7.97
CA PHE A 58 -8.20 7.47 -9.08
C PHE A 58 -7.74 6.68 -10.31
N ILE A 59 -6.44 6.65 -10.58
CA ILE A 59 -5.88 5.94 -11.74
C ILE A 59 -5.67 4.44 -11.43
N SER A 60 -5.62 4.04 -10.14
CA SER A 60 -5.29 2.68 -9.69
C SER A 60 -6.09 1.58 -10.38
N LYS A 61 -7.41 1.73 -10.49
CA LYS A 61 -8.30 0.74 -11.14
C LYS A 61 -8.01 0.61 -12.64
N TRP A 62 -7.83 1.73 -13.33
CA TRP A 62 -7.48 1.74 -14.76
C TRP A 62 -6.10 1.12 -15.01
N MET A 63 -5.13 1.49 -14.18
CA MET A 63 -3.75 1.00 -14.25
C MET A 63 -3.68 -0.50 -13.97
N ALA A 64 -4.40 -0.98 -12.95
CA ALA A 64 -4.46 -2.40 -12.61
C ALA A 64 -5.01 -3.23 -13.78
N LYS A 65 -6.14 -2.80 -14.39
CA LYS A 65 -6.71 -3.47 -15.57
C LYS A 65 -5.71 -3.56 -16.73
N ARG A 66 -5.08 -2.43 -17.06
CA ARG A 66 -4.13 -2.31 -18.19
C ARG A 66 -2.85 -3.11 -17.97
N SER A 67 -2.26 -3.02 -16.78
CA SER A 67 -0.97 -3.67 -16.46
C SER A 67 -1.09 -5.18 -16.33
N THR A 68 -2.23 -5.68 -15.83
CA THR A 68 -2.47 -7.13 -15.68
C THR A 68 -3.14 -7.76 -16.89
N GLY A 69 -3.66 -6.97 -17.83
CA GLY A 69 -4.48 -7.48 -18.92
C GLY A 69 -5.79 -8.11 -18.44
N THR A 70 -6.38 -7.55 -17.37
CA THR A 70 -7.63 -8.06 -16.79
C THR A 70 -8.78 -7.92 -17.80
N VAL A 71 -9.47 -9.03 -18.06
CA VAL A 71 -10.71 -9.08 -18.82
C VAL A 71 -11.88 -9.04 -17.83
N ILE A 72 -12.76 -8.06 -17.99
CA ILE A 72 -13.95 -7.90 -17.14
C ILE A 72 -15.05 -8.83 -17.63
N ILE A 73 -15.70 -9.51 -16.68
CA ILE A 73 -16.84 -10.38 -16.96
C ILE A 73 -18.10 -9.51 -16.98
N GLU A 74 -18.52 -9.06 -18.17
CA GLU A 74 -19.79 -8.35 -18.35
C GLU A 74 -20.98 -9.32 -18.40
N THR A 75 -20.77 -10.48 -19.02
CA THR A 75 -21.76 -11.57 -19.09
C THR A 75 -20.99 -12.89 -19.00
N PRO A 76 -21.26 -13.73 -17.98
CA PRO A 76 -20.56 -15.00 -17.84
C PRO A 76 -20.75 -15.89 -19.06
N SER A 77 -19.64 -16.38 -19.61
CA SER A 77 -19.62 -17.25 -20.79
C SER A 77 -19.64 -18.74 -20.43
N ASN A 78 -19.30 -19.09 -19.18
CA ASN A 78 -19.17 -20.46 -18.70
C ASN A 78 -19.51 -20.58 -17.21
N ALA A 79 -19.61 -21.82 -16.71
CA ALA A 79 -19.99 -22.09 -15.33
C ALA A 79 -19.00 -21.52 -14.28
N THR A 80 -17.70 -21.46 -14.60
CA THR A 80 -16.68 -20.92 -13.69
C THR A 80 -16.83 -19.40 -13.54
N GLU A 81 -17.03 -18.68 -14.65
CA GLU A 81 -17.31 -17.25 -14.62
C GLU A 81 -18.63 -16.93 -13.91
N GLN A 82 -19.66 -17.74 -14.13
CA GLN A 82 -20.95 -17.57 -13.46
C GLN A 82 -20.79 -17.74 -11.95
N TRP A 83 -20.14 -18.82 -11.52
CA TRP A 83 -19.84 -19.08 -10.11
C TRP A 83 -19.01 -17.95 -9.49
N LEU A 84 -18.03 -17.42 -10.21
CA LEU A 84 -17.17 -16.33 -9.73
C LEU A 84 -17.97 -15.05 -9.50
N VAL A 85 -18.79 -14.63 -10.47
CA VAL A 85 -19.66 -13.45 -10.36
C VAL A 85 -20.67 -13.60 -9.22
N ASP A 86 -21.32 -14.76 -9.12
CA ASP A 86 -22.31 -15.03 -8.08
C ASP A 86 -21.68 -15.03 -6.68
N THR A 87 -20.49 -15.63 -6.55
CA THR A 87 -19.73 -15.66 -5.29
C THR A 87 -19.32 -14.25 -4.87
N VAL A 88 -18.81 -13.42 -5.78
CA VAL A 88 -18.47 -12.02 -5.47
C VAL A 88 -19.72 -11.23 -5.08
N ALA A 89 -20.86 -11.44 -5.74
CA ALA A 89 -22.11 -10.77 -5.41
C ALA A 89 -22.65 -11.17 -4.03
N GLU A 90 -22.56 -12.46 -3.67
CA GLU A 90 -22.92 -12.98 -2.35
C GLU A 90 -22.05 -12.37 -1.25
N LEU A 91 -20.71 -12.47 -1.39
CA LEU A 91 -19.76 -11.91 -0.42
C LEU A 91 -19.91 -10.40 -0.27
N SER A 92 -20.18 -9.68 -1.36
CA SER A 92 -20.41 -8.23 -1.34
C SER A 92 -21.67 -7.87 -0.54
N ARG A 93 -22.74 -8.65 -0.70
CA ARG A 93 -23.99 -8.47 0.04
C ARG A 93 -23.78 -8.71 1.53
N GLU A 94 -23.07 -9.77 1.90
CA GLU A 94 -22.73 -10.05 3.30
C GLU A 94 -21.82 -8.97 3.92
N ALA A 95 -20.91 -8.41 3.12
CA ALA A 95 -20.02 -7.32 3.53
C ALA A 95 -20.69 -5.92 3.49
N GLY A 96 -21.92 -5.80 3.01
CA GLY A 96 -22.66 -4.54 2.95
C GLY A 96 -22.08 -3.51 1.96
N ILE A 97 -21.54 -3.98 0.83
CA ILE A 97 -21.01 -3.15 -0.25
C ILE A 97 -21.70 -3.43 -1.59
N LYS A 98 -21.61 -2.48 -2.52
CA LYS A 98 -22.01 -2.73 -3.91
C LYS A 98 -21.05 -3.75 -4.52
N THR A 99 -21.59 -4.70 -5.28
CA THR A 99 -20.79 -5.71 -5.99
C THR A 99 -19.73 -5.02 -6.86
N PRO A 100 -18.43 -5.29 -6.64
CA PRO A 100 -17.35 -4.82 -7.50
C PRO A 100 -17.47 -5.35 -8.92
N GLU A 101 -16.77 -4.72 -9.86
CA GLU A 101 -16.49 -5.38 -11.15
C GLU A 101 -15.70 -6.66 -10.89
N VAL A 102 -15.98 -7.70 -11.67
CA VAL A 102 -15.30 -9.00 -11.56
C VAL A 102 -14.48 -9.23 -12.82
N GLY A 103 -13.23 -9.64 -12.67
CA GLY A 103 -12.36 -9.89 -13.81
C GLY A 103 -11.43 -11.08 -13.65
N ILE A 104 -10.93 -11.56 -14.77
CA ILE A 104 -9.90 -12.61 -14.84
C ILE A 104 -8.71 -12.07 -15.61
N PHE A 105 -7.48 -12.33 -15.12
CA PHE A 105 -6.26 -11.95 -15.82
C PHE A 105 -5.38 -13.17 -16.15
N PRO A 106 -4.65 -13.15 -17.28
CA PRO A 106 -3.96 -14.32 -17.83
C PRO A 106 -2.60 -14.59 -17.15
N ALA A 107 -2.55 -14.58 -15.81
CA ALA A 107 -1.37 -14.98 -15.07
C ALA A 107 -1.41 -16.45 -14.70
N GLN A 108 -0.29 -17.14 -14.91
CA GLN A 108 -0.15 -18.54 -14.52
C GLN A 108 0.06 -18.70 -13.03
N GLN A 109 0.58 -17.73 -12.29
CA GLN A 109 0.72 -17.83 -10.83
C GLN A 109 -0.62 -17.55 -10.13
N SER A 110 -0.92 -18.24 -9.03
CA SER A 110 -2.15 -18.00 -8.27
C SER A 110 -2.09 -16.62 -7.60
N ASN A 111 -3.01 -15.73 -7.98
CA ASN A 111 -3.05 -14.37 -7.48
C ASN A 111 -4.47 -13.80 -7.60
N ALA A 112 -4.81 -12.87 -6.72
CA ALA A 112 -6.03 -12.09 -6.75
C ALA A 112 -5.73 -10.67 -6.25
N PHE A 113 -6.54 -9.70 -6.65
CA PHE A 113 -6.43 -8.35 -6.12
C PHE A 113 -7.76 -7.61 -6.15
N ALA A 114 -7.93 -6.71 -5.19
CA ALA A 114 -8.95 -5.69 -5.18
C ALA A 114 -8.37 -4.28 -5.36
N THR A 115 -9.05 -3.44 -6.14
CA THR A 115 -8.70 -2.02 -6.28
C THR A 115 -9.90 -1.15 -6.60
N GLY A 116 -9.84 0.14 -6.28
CA GLY A 116 -10.93 1.07 -6.49
C GLY A 116 -10.78 2.33 -5.65
N TRP A 117 -11.26 3.45 -6.18
CA TRP A 117 -11.19 4.74 -5.48
C TRP A 117 -12.23 4.86 -4.36
N ASN A 118 -13.27 4.04 -4.37
CA ASN A 118 -14.19 3.87 -3.26
C ASN A 118 -14.82 2.46 -3.25
N LYS A 119 -15.46 2.10 -2.13
CA LYS A 119 -16.08 0.78 -1.93
C LYS A 119 -17.27 0.45 -2.86
N ASN A 120 -17.82 1.44 -3.56
CA ASN A 120 -18.94 1.31 -4.49
C ASN A 120 -18.48 1.34 -5.96
N ASP A 121 -17.19 1.51 -6.21
CA ASP A 121 -16.57 1.52 -7.54
C ASP A 121 -15.21 0.82 -7.46
N ALA A 122 -15.29 -0.47 -7.12
CA ALA A 122 -14.15 -1.36 -6.99
C ALA A 122 -14.10 -2.38 -8.15
N LEU A 123 -12.97 -3.06 -8.24
CA LEU A 123 -12.67 -4.21 -9.08
C LEU A 123 -12.10 -5.28 -8.17
N VAL A 124 -12.58 -6.50 -8.31
CA VAL A 124 -11.96 -7.72 -7.78
C VAL A 124 -11.59 -8.59 -8.98
N ALA A 125 -10.32 -8.97 -9.08
CA ALA A 125 -9.84 -9.80 -10.17
C ALA A 125 -9.03 -10.99 -9.66
N VAL A 126 -9.14 -12.12 -10.36
CA VAL A 126 -8.42 -13.35 -10.05
C VAL A 126 -7.61 -13.82 -11.25
N SER A 127 -6.48 -14.47 -11.01
CA SER A 127 -5.67 -15.03 -12.08
C SER A 127 -6.27 -16.33 -12.61
N ALA A 128 -6.01 -16.64 -13.88
CA ALA A 128 -6.33 -17.96 -14.44
C ALA A 128 -5.63 -19.09 -13.66
N GLY A 129 -4.40 -18.86 -13.19
CA GLY A 129 -3.66 -19.80 -12.34
C GLY A 129 -4.38 -20.14 -11.04
N LEU A 130 -4.98 -19.14 -10.38
CA LEU A 130 -5.70 -19.31 -9.13
C LEU A 130 -6.93 -20.20 -9.32
N LEU A 131 -7.73 -19.94 -10.35
CA LEU A 131 -8.92 -20.73 -10.69
C LEU A 131 -8.58 -22.18 -11.05
N ASN A 132 -7.40 -22.43 -11.63
CA ASN A 132 -6.99 -23.76 -12.06
C ASN A 132 -6.37 -24.62 -10.95
N ARG A 133 -5.78 -24.01 -9.92
CA ARG A 133 -5.00 -24.74 -8.88
C ARG A 133 -5.67 -24.81 -7.52
N MET A 134 -6.54 -23.85 -7.21
CA MET A 134 -7.20 -23.78 -5.91
C MET A 134 -8.58 -24.40 -5.99
N ARG A 135 -9.02 -25.02 -4.90
CA ARG A 135 -10.39 -25.55 -4.80
C ARG A 135 -11.41 -24.41 -4.69
N PRO A 136 -12.68 -24.59 -5.10
CA PRO A 136 -13.68 -23.52 -5.05
C PRO A 136 -13.83 -22.87 -3.67
N GLU A 137 -13.73 -23.64 -2.59
CA GLU A 137 -13.76 -23.13 -1.22
C GLU A 137 -12.55 -22.25 -0.86
N GLU A 138 -11.36 -22.59 -1.39
CA GLU A 138 -10.14 -21.82 -1.20
C GLU A 138 -10.20 -20.51 -2.00
N VAL A 139 -10.69 -20.58 -3.26
CA VAL A 139 -10.93 -19.40 -4.10
C VAL A 139 -11.95 -18.47 -3.45
N ARG A 140 -13.06 -19.01 -2.91
CA ARG A 140 -14.05 -18.23 -2.16
C ARG A 140 -13.42 -17.51 -0.97
N ALA A 141 -12.51 -18.16 -0.25
CA ALA A 141 -11.82 -17.54 0.88
C ALA A 141 -10.89 -16.39 0.45
N VAL A 142 -10.17 -16.55 -0.66
CA VAL A 142 -9.36 -15.46 -1.24
C VAL A 142 -10.25 -14.30 -1.68
N LEU A 143 -11.37 -14.57 -2.36
CA LEU A 143 -12.32 -13.53 -2.74
C LEU A 143 -12.91 -12.81 -1.52
N ALA A 144 -13.22 -13.54 -0.46
CA ALA A 144 -13.71 -12.97 0.78
C ALA A 144 -12.67 -12.05 1.47
N HIS A 145 -11.39 -12.41 1.40
CA HIS A 145 -10.28 -11.56 1.84
C HIS A 145 -10.22 -10.25 1.02
N GLU A 146 -10.27 -10.35 -0.31
CA GLU A 146 -10.27 -9.18 -1.21
C GLU A 146 -11.50 -8.29 -1.00
N ILE A 147 -12.68 -8.87 -0.81
CA ILE A 147 -13.90 -8.14 -0.44
C ILE A 147 -13.76 -7.48 0.94
N GLY A 148 -13.05 -8.12 1.87
CA GLY A 148 -12.65 -7.53 3.14
C GLY A 148 -11.89 -6.21 2.97
N HIS A 149 -10.93 -6.15 2.04
CA HIS A 149 -10.20 -4.92 1.72
C HIS A 149 -11.11 -3.83 1.14
N VAL A 150 -12.02 -4.20 0.23
CA VAL A 150 -12.98 -3.23 -0.37
C VAL A 150 -13.93 -2.68 0.70
N ALA A 151 -14.52 -3.55 1.52
CA ALA A 151 -15.48 -3.18 2.55
C ALA A 151 -14.85 -2.31 3.65
N ASN A 152 -13.62 -2.62 4.03
CA ASN A 152 -12.86 -1.82 4.99
C ASN A 152 -12.32 -0.50 4.39
N GLY A 153 -12.33 -0.34 3.06
CA GLY A 153 -11.88 0.88 2.38
C GLY A 153 -10.36 1.03 2.41
N ASP A 154 -9.66 -0.07 2.17
CA ASP A 154 -8.20 -0.19 2.29
C ASP A 154 -7.47 0.74 1.33
N MET A 155 -7.88 0.75 0.07
CA MET A 155 -7.27 1.55 -1.00
C MET A 155 -7.28 3.04 -0.65
N VAL A 156 -8.42 3.56 -0.21
CA VAL A 156 -8.56 4.97 0.20
C VAL A 156 -7.69 5.26 1.41
N THR A 157 -7.77 4.41 2.44
CA THR A 157 -7.04 4.69 3.68
C THR A 157 -5.53 4.64 3.48
N LEU A 158 -5.03 3.66 2.72
CA LEU A 158 -3.60 3.54 2.40
C LEU A 158 -3.13 4.69 1.51
N ALA A 159 -3.94 5.10 0.52
CA ALA A 159 -3.62 6.29 -0.29
C ALA A 159 -3.51 7.54 0.59
N LEU A 160 -4.46 7.76 1.51
CA LEU A 160 -4.42 8.91 2.41
C LEU A 160 -3.20 8.88 3.35
N ILE A 161 -2.86 7.72 3.91
CA ILE A 161 -1.63 7.56 4.72
C ILE A 161 -0.39 7.85 3.89
N GLN A 162 -0.33 7.33 2.66
CA GLN A 162 0.77 7.59 1.73
C GLN A 162 0.89 9.09 1.43
N GLY A 163 -0.24 9.79 1.24
CA GLY A 163 -0.26 11.24 1.00
C GLY A 163 0.36 12.02 2.15
N VAL A 164 -0.06 11.74 3.39
CA VAL A 164 0.50 12.36 4.60
C VAL A 164 1.98 12.05 4.75
N VAL A 165 2.37 10.79 4.59
CA VAL A 165 3.76 10.36 4.70
C VAL A 165 4.63 11.05 3.65
N ASN A 166 4.19 11.11 2.39
CA ASN A 166 4.89 11.80 1.31
C ASN A 166 5.04 13.30 1.59
N THR A 167 4.02 13.94 2.17
CA THR A 167 4.10 15.35 2.60
C THR A 167 5.27 15.57 3.56
N PHE A 168 5.42 14.71 4.57
CA PHE A 168 6.53 14.85 5.53
C PHE A 168 7.89 14.50 4.94
N VAL A 169 7.97 13.47 4.10
CA VAL A 169 9.21 13.14 3.38
C VAL A 169 9.69 14.36 2.58
N MET A 170 8.81 14.94 1.76
CA MET A 170 9.14 16.12 0.95
C MET A 170 9.48 17.35 1.79
N PHE A 171 8.75 17.55 2.88
CA PHE A 171 8.92 18.71 3.76
C PHE A 171 10.26 18.65 4.49
N PHE A 172 10.56 17.54 5.17
CA PHE A 172 11.82 17.39 5.90
C PHE A 172 13.02 17.32 4.97
N ALA A 173 12.90 16.71 3.78
CA ALA A 173 13.99 16.72 2.81
C ALA A 173 14.38 18.14 2.37
N ARG A 174 13.40 19.02 2.16
CA ARG A 174 13.63 20.43 1.81
C ARG A 174 14.19 21.23 2.98
N ILE A 175 13.78 20.94 4.21
CA ILE A 175 14.41 21.54 5.41
C ILE A 175 15.88 21.14 5.49
N VAL A 176 16.20 19.85 5.33
CA VAL A 176 17.59 19.35 5.37
C VAL A 176 18.41 20.01 4.27
N ALA A 177 17.93 20.03 3.03
CA ALA A 177 18.63 20.67 1.92
C ALA A 177 18.89 22.15 2.16
N HIS A 178 17.91 22.87 2.73
CA HIS A 178 18.09 24.27 3.07
C HIS A 178 19.11 24.45 4.19
N LEU A 179 19.06 23.66 5.28
CA LEU A 179 20.05 23.73 6.35
C LEU A 179 21.48 23.49 5.86
N VAL A 180 21.67 22.52 4.97
CA VAL A 180 22.99 22.24 4.36
C VAL A 180 23.44 23.41 3.49
N ASP A 181 22.55 23.98 2.67
CA ASP A 181 22.85 25.15 1.83
C ASP A 181 23.21 26.38 2.67
N SER A 182 22.46 26.65 3.74
CA SER A 182 22.73 27.74 4.69
C SER A 182 24.09 27.58 5.36
N PHE A 183 24.41 26.36 5.80
CA PHE A 183 25.68 26.06 6.45
C PHE A 183 26.86 26.30 5.52
N LEU A 184 26.75 25.89 4.25
CA LEU A 184 27.80 26.10 3.25
C LEU A 184 27.99 27.59 2.93
N LYS A 185 26.89 28.34 2.72
CA LYS A 185 26.94 29.79 2.51
C LYS A 185 27.60 30.56 3.67
N SER A 186 27.34 30.12 4.91
CA SER A 186 27.93 30.74 6.11
C SER A 186 29.45 30.55 6.22
N ARG A 187 30.01 29.55 5.53
CA ARG A 187 31.44 29.22 5.57
C ARG A 187 32.25 29.89 4.44
N SER A 188 31.57 30.47 3.46
CA SER A 188 32.17 30.98 2.22
C SER A 188 31.85 32.47 1.98
N ASP A 189 31.63 33.25 3.04
CA ASP A 189 31.24 34.67 2.97
C ASP A 189 30.09 34.97 1.97
N GLY A 190 29.13 34.03 1.85
CA GLY A 190 27.95 34.19 0.99
C GLY A 190 28.07 33.77 -0.48
N GLU A 191 29.27 33.48 -0.99
CA GLU A 191 29.48 33.14 -2.42
C GLU A 191 29.40 31.63 -2.76
N GLY A 192 29.46 30.73 -1.76
CA GLY A 192 29.61 29.28 -1.93
C GLY A 192 28.45 28.43 -1.40
N GLY A 193 27.23 28.63 -1.93
CA GLY A 193 26.09 27.74 -1.68
C GLY A 193 26.11 26.46 -2.54
N LEU A 194 25.13 25.57 -2.33
CA LEU A 194 25.01 24.30 -3.08
C LEU A 194 24.72 24.47 -4.58
N GLY A 195 24.43 25.70 -5.04
CA GLY A 195 23.88 25.92 -6.38
C GLY A 195 22.57 25.15 -6.60
N PHE A 196 21.94 25.33 -7.76
CA PHE A 196 20.69 24.64 -8.06
C PHE A 196 20.87 23.11 -8.03
N MET A 197 21.88 22.59 -8.72
CA MET A 197 22.11 21.14 -8.84
C MET A 197 22.47 20.48 -7.50
N GLY A 198 23.30 21.12 -6.67
CA GLY A 198 23.65 20.57 -5.37
C GLY A 198 22.46 20.57 -4.40
N TYR A 199 21.62 21.61 -4.43
CA TYR A 199 20.41 21.65 -3.60
C TYR A 199 19.47 20.50 -3.96
N PHE A 200 19.21 20.31 -5.25
CA PHE A 200 18.37 19.20 -5.73
C PHE A 200 18.96 17.83 -5.40
N ALA A 201 20.28 17.66 -5.48
CA ALA A 201 20.94 16.42 -5.09
C ALA A 201 20.72 16.12 -3.60
N VAL A 202 20.86 17.12 -2.71
CA VAL A 202 20.61 16.94 -1.27
C VAL A 202 19.14 16.64 -0.99
N VAL A 203 18.21 17.33 -1.64
CA VAL A 203 16.77 17.01 -1.53
C VAL A 203 16.51 15.56 -1.92
N MET A 204 17.04 15.10 -3.06
CA MET A 204 16.83 13.73 -3.53
C MET A 204 17.38 12.69 -2.56
N VAL A 205 18.62 12.88 -2.07
CA VAL A 205 19.22 11.98 -1.08
C VAL A 205 18.39 11.96 0.21
N ALA A 206 17.97 13.13 0.71
CA ALA A 206 17.15 13.22 1.90
C ALA A 206 15.75 12.60 1.70
N GLU A 207 15.12 12.76 0.54
CA GLU A 207 13.84 12.12 0.20
C GLU A 207 13.98 10.59 0.16
N ILE A 208 15.09 10.05 -0.36
CA ILE A 208 15.35 8.61 -0.33
C ILE A 208 15.47 8.12 1.12
N VAL A 209 16.28 8.79 1.94
CA VAL A 209 16.49 8.39 3.35
C VAL A 209 15.18 8.45 4.15
N PHE A 210 14.45 9.57 4.06
CA PHE A 210 13.16 9.70 4.74
C PHE A 210 12.12 8.77 4.14
N GLY A 211 12.15 8.51 2.83
CA GLY A 211 11.30 7.56 2.12
C GLY A 211 11.44 6.13 2.63
N ILE A 212 12.67 5.71 2.97
CA ILE A 212 12.93 4.41 3.58
C ILE A 212 12.24 4.33 4.95
N VAL A 213 12.41 5.32 5.83
CA VAL A 213 11.74 5.34 7.14
C VAL A 213 10.22 5.39 7.00
N ALA A 214 9.73 6.23 6.10
CA ALA A 214 8.32 6.36 5.73
C ALA A 214 7.70 5.04 5.27
N SER A 215 8.42 4.27 4.44
CA SER A 215 7.91 3.01 3.93
C SER A 215 7.73 1.96 5.03
N ALA A 216 8.51 2.00 6.11
CA ALA A 216 8.29 1.14 7.27
C ALA A 216 6.95 1.42 7.99
N ILE A 217 6.55 2.71 8.06
CA ILE A 217 5.25 3.12 8.64
C ILE A 217 4.10 2.61 7.77
N VAL A 218 4.21 2.81 6.46
CA VAL A 218 3.20 2.34 5.49
C VAL A 218 3.09 0.81 5.51
N ALA A 219 4.22 0.10 5.53
CA ALA A 219 4.27 -1.35 5.57
C ALA A 219 3.69 -1.90 6.88
N TRP A 220 3.94 -1.26 8.03
CA TRP A 220 3.32 -1.64 9.30
C TRP A 220 1.79 -1.54 9.24
N PHE A 221 1.26 -0.44 8.70
CA PHE A 221 -0.17 -0.27 8.56
C PHE A 221 -0.77 -1.26 7.56
N SER A 222 -0.10 -1.51 6.43
CA SER A 222 -0.47 -2.53 5.44
C SER A 222 -0.62 -3.91 6.11
N ARG A 223 0.39 -4.34 6.88
CA ARG A 223 0.37 -5.62 7.60
C ARG A 223 -0.79 -5.73 8.59
N TYR A 224 -1.10 -4.67 9.32
CA TYR A 224 -2.25 -4.65 10.23
C TYR A 224 -3.58 -4.89 9.50
N ARG A 225 -3.72 -4.35 8.27
CA ARG A 225 -4.93 -4.54 7.47
C ARG A 225 -5.06 -5.93 6.88
N GLU A 226 -3.96 -6.57 6.52
CA GLU A 226 -3.95 -7.97 6.06
C GLU A 226 -4.59 -8.91 7.08
N TYR A 227 -4.24 -8.77 8.38
CA TYR A 227 -4.87 -9.58 9.43
C TYR A 227 -6.39 -9.34 9.56
N ARG A 228 -6.85 -8.10 9.33
CA ARG A 228 -8.29 -7.79 9.32
C ARG A 228 -8.99 -8.34 8.08
N ALA A 229 -8.31 -8.38 6.95
CA ALA A 229 -8.83 -8.98 5.73
C ALA A 229 -8.86 -10.52 5.84
N ASP A 230 -7.87 -11.13 6.51
CA ASP A 230 -7.90 -12.55 6.88
C ASP A 230 -9.08 -12.91 7.76
N GLU A 231 -9.36 -12.09 8.77
CA GLU A 231 -10.54 -12.24 9.62
C GLU A 231 -11.84 -12.14 8.80
N ALA A 232 -11.90 -11.23 7.84
CA ALA A 232 -13.05 -11.14 6.92
C ALA A 232 -13.18 -12.39 6.04
N GLY A 233 -12.06 -12.89 5.50
CA GLY A 233 -12.00 -14.15 4.75
C GLY A 233 -12.51 -15.34 5.56
N ALA A 234 -12.02 -15.47 6.79
CA ALA A 234 -12.45 -16.52 7.72
C ALA A 234 -13.92 -16.40 8.12
N ARG A 235 -14.43 -15.19 8.35
CA ARG A 235 -15.83 -14.95 8.73
C ARG A 235 -16.81 -15.26 7.59
N LEU A 236 -16.47 -14.89 6.35
CA LEU A 236 -17.38 -14.99 5.19
C LEU A 236 -17.25 -16.33 4.43
N ALA A 237 -16.07 -16.97 4.45
CA ALA A 237 -15.82 -18.22 3.73
C ALA A 237 -15.47 -19.41 4.64
N GLY A 238 -15.29 -19.16 5.94
CA GLY A 238 -14.91 -20.16 6.93
C GLY A 238 -13.40 -20.22 7.18
N THR A 239 -13.01 -20.31 8.46
CA THR A 239 -11.60 -20.30 8.87
C THR A 239 -10.78 -21.42 8.24
N GLY A 240 -11.35 -22.62 8.12
CA GLY A 240 -10.68 -23.76 7.49
C GLY A 240 -10.35 -23.52 6.02
N ALA A 241 -11.27 -22.89 5.28
CA ALA A 241 -11.07 -22.54 3.87
C ALA A 241 -9.97 -21.48 3.72
N MET A 242 -9.97 -20.45 4.58
CA MET A 242 -8.94 -19.42 4.57
C MET A 242 -7.55 -19.96 4.92
N VAL A 243 -7.46 -20.81 5.95
CA VAL A 243 -6.19 -21.48 6.32
C VAL A 243 -5.67 -22.35 5.17
N ASN A 244 -6.55 -23.11 4.51
CA ASN A 244 -6.17 -23.95 3.38
C ASN A 244 -5.72 -23.11 2.17
N ALA A 245 -6.39 -21.99 1.90
CA ALA A 245 -6.01 -21.06 0.84
C ALA A 245 -4.61 -20.49 1.06
N LEU A 246 -4.31 -20.00 2.27
CA LEU A 246 -2.98 -19.49 2.62
C LEU A 246 -1.90 -20.58 2.55
N ALA A 247 -2.22 -21.81 2.99
CA ALA A 247 -1.31 -22.94 2.90
C ALA A 247 -1.00 -23.32 1.44
N ARG A 248 -2.00 -23.24 0.54
CA ARG A 248 -1.82 -23.47 -0.90
C ARG A 248 -0.91 -22.41 -1.53
N LEU A 249 -1.13 -21.13 -1.22
CA LEU A 249 -0.27 -20.03 -1.70
C LEU A 249 1.16 -20.16 -1.18
N LYS A 250 1.34 -20.60 0.07
CA LYS A 250 2.66 -20.88 0.64
C LYS A 250 3.39 -21.97 -0.14
N ALA A 251 2.71 -23.09 -0.38
CA ALA A 251 3.29 -24.21 -1.10
C ALA A 251 3.72 -23.81 -2.53
N GLU A 252 2.92 -22.98 -3.22
CA GLU A 252 3.30 -22.44 -4.54
C GLU A 252 4.52 -21.52 -4.49
N THR A 253 4.67 -20.72 -3.43
CA THR A 253 5.81 -19.79 -3.28
C THR A 253 7.12 -20.54 -2.98
N GLU A 254 7.03 -21.74 -2.40
CA GLU A 254 8.19 -22.60 -2.09
C GLU A 254 8.61 -23.48 -3.28
N MET A 255 7.82 -23.51 -4.36
CA MET A 255 8.22 -24.21 -5.59
C MET A 255 9.39 -23.48 -6.25
N PRO A 256 10.50 -24.16 -6.58
CA PRO A 256 11.60 -23.54 -7.29
C PRO A 256 11.11 -22.97 -8.62
N ASP A 257 11.36 -21.67 -8.83
CA ASP A 257 11.15 -21.03 -10.12
C ASP A 257 11.92 -21.85 -11.18
N GLN A 258 11.23 -22.35 -12.21
CA GLN A 258 11.83 -23.11 -13.31
C GLN A 258 12.64 -22.20 -14.26
N MET A 259 13.31 -21.18 -13.71
CA MET A 259 14.23 -20.37 -14.49
C MET A 259 15.53 -21.13 -14.73
N PRO A 260 16.04 -21.14 -15.96
CA PRO A 260 17.37 -21.66 -16.27
C PRO A 260 18.42 -21.03 -15.36
N ASP A 261 19.39 -21.83 -14.89
CA ASP A 261 20.45 -21.40 -13.97
C ASP A 261 21.24 -20.18 -14.47
N THR A 262 21.25 -19.92 -15.78
CA THR A 262 21.92 -18.78 -16.42
C THR A 262 21.26 -17.42 -16.12
N LEU A 263 20.00 -17.38 -15.71
CA LEU A 263 19.29 -16.16 -15.31
C LEU A 263 19.30 -15.93 -13.79
N ARG A 264 19.70 -16.94 -13.00
CA ARG A 264 19.80 -16.84 -11.54
C ARG A 264 20.88 -15.85 -11.06
N ALA A 265 21.92 -15.62 -11.85
CA ALA A 265 23.00 -14.68 -11.50
C ALA A 265 22.60 -13.20 -11.61
N MET A 266 21.52 -12.87 -12.32
CA MET A 266 20.97 -11.51 -12.41
C MET A 266 19.73 -11.28 -11.52
N ALA A 267 19.11 -12.36 -11.05
CA ALA A 267 18.02 -12.30 -10.08
C ALA A 267 18.62 -12.32 -8.67
N ILE A 268 18.83 -11.13 -8.10
CA ILE A 268 19.26 -10.99 -6.70
C ILE A 268 18.24 -11.73 -5.80
N THR A 269 18.64 -12.92 -5.39
CA THR A 269 18.36 -13.62 -4.12
C THR A 269 16.89 -13.61 -3.66
N LYS A 270 16.13 -14.67 -3.99
CA LYS A 270 14.95 -15.06 -3.18
C LYS A 270 14.92 -16.57 -2.98
N GLY A 271 15.69 -17.00 -2.00
CA GLY A 271 15.67 -18.36 -1.50
C GLY A 271 16.45 -18.40 -0.19
N GLN A 272 15.74 -18.74 0.88
CA GLN A 272 16.23 -18.88 2.26
C GLN A 272 16.36 -17.57 3.06
N THR A 273 15.49 -17.47 4.08
CA THR A 273 15.44 -16.42 5.11
C THR A 273 15.34 -14.99 4.57
N ARG A 274 14.11 -14.47 4.44
CA ARG A 274 13.89 -13.04 4.23
C ARG A 274 14.64 -12.28 5.32
N SER A 275 15.59 -11.43 4.93
CA SER A 275 16.35 -10.59 5.86
C SER A 275 15.40 -9.80 6.75
N LEU A 276 15.76 -9.51 8.01
CA LEU A 276 14.98 -8.63 8.90
C LEU A 276 14.61 -7.30 8.22
N VAL A 277 15.47 -6.82 7.33
CA VAL A 277 15.24 -5.63 6.49
C VAL A 277 14.12 -5.88 5.47
N GLU A 278 14.10 -7.02 4.78
CA GLU A 278 13.02 -7.39 3.85
C GLU A 278 11.69 -7.64 4.57
N GLN A 279 11.71 -8.13 5.82
CA GLN A 279 10.51 -8.30 6.63
C GLN A 279 9.91 -6.96 7.07
N LEU A 280 10.75 -5.95 7.31
CA LEU A 280 10.29 -4.59 7.65
C LEU A 280 9.61 -3.91 6.44
N PHE A 281 10.12 -4.15 5.22
CA PHE A 281 9.58 -3.58 3.97
C PHE A 281 8.55 -4.45 3.25
N ALA A 282 8.29 -5.68 3.72
CA ALA A 282 7.23 -6.52 3.17
C ALA A 282 5.84 -5.91 3.43
N SER A 283 5.07 -5.70 2.35
CA SER A 283 3.69 -5.21 2.40
C SER A 283 2.71 -6.22 2.99
N HIS A 284 3.06 -7.51 2.97
CA HIS A 284 2.28 -8.61 3.54
C HIS A 284 3.05 -9.30 4.67
N PRO A 285 2.40 -9.65 5.80
CA PRO A 285 2.99 -10.48 6.83
C PRO A 285 3.37 -11.87 6.28
N PRO A 286 4.33 -12.58 6.91
CA PRO A 286 4.61 -13.97 6.58
C PRO A 286 3.34 -14.83 6.60
N LEU A 287 3.21 -15.74 5.62
CA LEU A 287 2.02 -16.61 5.52
C LEU A 287 1.84 -17.49 6.77
N ASP A 288 2.95 -17.92 7.38
CA ASP A 288 2.91 -18.69 8.63
C ASP A 288 2.30 -17.91 9.79
N ASP A 289 2.61 -16.61 9.90
CA ASP A 289 2.06 -15.75 10.96
C ASP A 289 0.55 -15.54 10.76
N ARG A 290 0.12 -15.35 9.51
CA ARG A 290 -1.31 -15.23 9.14
C ARG A 290 -2.08 -16.52 9.45
N ILE A 291 -1.53 -17.67 9.05
CA ILE A 291 -2.12 -18.98 9.33
C ILE A 291 -2.21 -19.23 10.85
N ARG A 292 -1.15 -18.92 11.60
CA ARG A 292 -1.15 -19.05 13.06
C ARG A 292 -2.21 -18.16 13.70
N ALA A 293 -2.27 -16.88 13.32
CA ALA A 293 -3.26 -15.94 13.84
C ALA A 293 -4.70 -16.41 13.61
N LEU A 294 -5.01 -16.96 12.42
CA LEU A 294 -6.33 -17.53 12.12
C LEU A 294 -6.66 -18.75 12.98
N LYS A 295 -5.71 -19.66 13.17
CA LYS A 295 -5.89 -20.85 14.03
C LYS A 295 -6.12 -20.47 15.49
N GLU A 296 -5.36 -19.51 16.01
CA GLU A 296 -5.53 -18.99 17.37
C GLU A 296 -6.86 -18.24 17.56
N ALA A 297 -7.32 -17.50 16.54
CA ALA A 297 -8.63 -16.86 16.57
C ALA A 297 -9.76 -17.89 16.60
N ALA A 298 -9.67 -18.96 15.80
CA ALA A 298 -10.66 -20.04 15.79
C ALA A 298 -10.72 -20.81 17.12
N TYR A 299 -9.60 -21.00 17.80
CA TYR A 299 -9.58 -21.69 19.10
C TYR A 299 -10.23 -20.89 20.24
N ARG A 300 -10.35 -19.56 20.07
CA ARG A 300 -10.95 -18.66 21.07
C ARG A 300 -12.46 -18.48 20.94
N GLN A 301 -13.07 -19.00 19.87
CA GLN A 301 -14.51 -18.96 19.59
C GLN A 301 -15.18 -20.26 20.02
#